data_AF-A0A7R9DWZ7-F1
#
_entry.id   AF-A0A7R9DWZ7-F1
#
_cell.length_a   1.000
_cell.length_b   1.000
_cell.length_c   1.000
_cell.angle_alpha   90.00
_cell.angle_beta   90.00
_cell.angle_gamma   90.00
#
_symmetry.space_group_name_H-M   'P 1'
#
loop_
_entity.id
_entity.type
_entity.pdbx_description
1 polymer ?
#
loop_
_entity_poly.entity_id
_entity_poly.type
_entity_poly.pdbx_seq_one_letter_code
_entity_poly.pdbx_strand_id
1 'polypeptide(L)'
;MEVFYLKKKQCGEQGVLKCHENCLSHTVAVNREQNLPQWRSNSHDECVVGLYDSQGPNFVSEPSSKVEFTNTSGGRIDCSAKGNPMPNVEWLGGDKLAVSTIPGIRLVRSNGSIIFPPFDAEAFRQDVHWAVYRCVASNSVGSIVSRDITVRAAVGLNTTSALANYATEVGMS
;
A
#
# COMPACT_ATOMS: atom_id res chain seq x y z
N MET A 1 51.10 19.17 5.23
CA MET A 1 49.94 18.62 4.50
C MET A 1 50.32 17.20 4.05
N GLU A 2 50.22 16.09 4.79
CA GLU A 2 49.40 15.58 5.92
C GLU A 2 47.91 15.32 5.64
N VAL A 3 47.59 14.02 5.36
CA VAL A 3 46.43 13.20 5.81
C VAL A 3 46.86 11.72 5.69
N PHE A 4 47.31 11.01 6.73
CA PHE A 4 46.69 10.28 7.86
C PHE A 4 46.19 8.84 7.58
N TYR A 5 46.58 7.93 8.49
CA TYR A 5 46.57 6.46 8.46
C TYR A 5 45.26 5.77 8.09
N LEU A 6 45.35 4.63 7.38
CA LEU A 6 44.59 3.41 7.67
C LEU A 6 45.44 2.16 7.34
N LYS A 7 45.95 1.45 8.35
CA LYS A 7 46.75 0.22 8.15
C LYS A 7 45.84 -1.02 8.06
N LYS A 8 45.87 -1.66 6.88
CA LYS A 8 45.38 -3.02 6.54
C LYS A 8 45.71 -4.06 7.63
N LYS A 9 44.77 -4.97 7.94
CA LYS A 9 45.09 -6.33 8.39
C LYS A 9 44.27 -7.33 7.55
N GLN A 10 44.97 -8.33 7.02
CA GLN A 10 44.51 -9.28 6.00
C GLN A 10 43.25 -10.05 6.42
N CYS A 11 42.23 -10.07 5.56
CA CYS A 11 41.18 -11.10 5.60
C CYS A 11 41.81 -12.42 5.14
N GLY A 12 41.89 -13.41 6.05
CA GLY A 12 42.21 -14.78 5.68
C GLY A 12 41.04 -15.43 4.92
N GLU A 13 41.35 -16.31 3.98
CA GLU A 13 40.45 -16.93 2.99
C GLU A 13 39.30 -17.82 3.53
N GLN A 14 38.94 -17.74 4.82
CA GLN A 14 37.84 -18.52 5.39
C GLN A 14 36.93 -17.74 6.35
N GLY A 15 36.76 -16.43 6.11
CA GLY A 15 35.52 -15.74 6.52
C GLY A 15 35.25 -15.53 8.02
N VAL A 16 36.26 -15.55 8.90
CA VAL A 16 36.07 -15.25 10.33
C VAL A 16 36.99 -14.12 10.80
N LEU A 17 36.40 -13.00 11.25
CA LEU A 17 37.11 -11.89 11.92
C LEU A 17 37.13 -12.14 13.44
N LYS A 18 38.31 -12.14 14.06
CA LYS A 18 38.46 -12.09 15.53
C LYS A 18 38.84 -10.67 15.95
N CYS A 19 38.02 -10.05 16.79
CA CYS A 19 38.34 -8.78 17.44
C CYS A 19 39.29 -9.04 18.62
N HIS A 20 40.41 -8.32 18.69
CA HIS A 20 41.25 -8.27 19.88
C HIS A 20 40.89 -6.99 20.64
N GLU A 21 40.34 -7.20 21.84
CA GLU A 21 40.03 -6.27 22.93
C GLU A 21 39.68 -4.82 22.57
N ASN A 22 38.39 -4.52 22.79
CA ASN A 22 37.77 -3.21 23.03
C ASN A 22 37.62 -2.24 21.83
N CYS A 23 36.87 -2.67 20.80
CA CYS A 23 36.23 -1.76 19.85
C CYS A 23 34.91 -2.31 19.30
N LEU A 24 33.82 -1.88 19.91
CA LEU A 24 32.62 -1.36 19.24
C LEU A 24 32.89 -0.45 18.05
N SER A 25 32.87 -0.98 16.83
CA SER A 25 32.21 -0.30 15.72
C SER A 25 32.24 -1.24 14.52
N HIS A 26 31.06 -1.59 14.01
CA HIS A 26 31.00 -2.38 12.80
C HIS A 26 31.35 -1.53 11.58
N THR A 27 32.16 -2.09 10.70
CA THR A 27 32.18 -1.77 9.26
C THR A 27 31.97 -3.10 8.51
N VAL A 28 31.11 -3.10 7.49
CA VAL A 28 30.47 -4.19 6.70
C VAL A 28 30.80 -3.78 5.29
N ALA A 29 31.35 -4.75 4.57
CA ALA A 29 31.67 -4.62 3.18
C ALA A 29 30.38 -4.52 2.34
N VAL A 30 30.38 -3.54 1.44
CA VAL A 30 29.37 -3.31 0.42
C VAL A 30 29.66 -4.26 -0.75
N ASN A 31 28.79 -5.22 -1.04
CA ASN A 31 28.86 -5.97 -2.29
C ASN A 31 28.21 -5.16 -3.42
N ARG A 32 28.87 -5.16 -4.57
CA ARG A 32 28.60 -4.27 -5.70
C ARG A 32 27.53 -4.86 -6.62
N GLU A 33 26.34 -5.18 -6.10
CA GLU A 33 25.12 -5.44 -6.89
C GLU A 33 23.92 -5.62 -5.95
N GLN A 34 23.23 -4.49 -5.71
CA GLN A 34 21.87 -4.33 -5.17
C GLN A 34 21.61 -4.78 -3.71
N ASN A 35 21.07 -3.85 -2.91
CA ASN A 35 20.68 -3.91 -1.49
C ASN A 35 21.82 -3.87 -0.45
N LEU A 36 22.11 -2.65 0.01
CA LEU A 36 23.00 -2.38 1.13
C LEU A 36 22.24 -2.27 2.46
N PRO A 37 22.71 -2.91 3.56
CA PRO A 37 22.20 -2.63 4.89
C PRO A 37 22.62 -1.22 5.33
N GLN A 38 21.67 -0.42 5.82
CA GLN A 38 21.99 0.85 6.46
C GLN A 38 22.56 0.63 7.85
N TRP A 39 23.53 1.46 8.19
CA TRP A 39 24.32 1.40 9.41
C TRP A 39 23.83 2.40 10.44
N ARG A 40 23.55 1.95 11.66
CA ARG A 40 23.47 2.86 12.81
C ARG A 40 24.22 2.27 14.00
N SER A 41 25.09 3.08 14.59
CA SER A 41 25.75 2.79 15.85
C SER A 41 24.77 3.00 17.01
N ASN A 42 24.30 1.92 17.63
CA ASN A 42 23.75 2.01 18.98
C ASN A 42 24.83 1.56 19.95
N SER A 43 25.17 2.46 20.86
CA SER A 43 26.24 2.39 21.84
C SER A 43 26.08 1.22 22.84
N HIS A 44 26.64 0.04 22.55
CA HIS A 44 27.32 -0.89 23.49
C HIS A 44 27.69 -2.24 22.82
N ASP A 45 28.79 -2.87 23.27
CA ASP A 45 29.70 -3.79 22.54
C ASP A 45 29.15 -5.07 21.92
N GLU A 46 28.33 -4.98 20.87
CA GLU A 46 28.10 -6.13 19.99
C GLU A 46 28.06 -5.78 18.50
N CYS A 47 28.93 -6.48 17.76
CA CYS A 47 28.83 -6.53 16.31
C CYS A 47 27.72 -7.50 15.83
N VAL A 48 26.44 -7.26 16.14
CA VAL A 48 25.36 -8.19 15.73
C VAL A 48 25.16 -8.15 14.22
N VAL A 49 25.30 -9.28 13.53
CA VAL A 49 24.73 -9.41 12.18
C VAL A 49 23.23 -9.23 12.34
N GLY A 50 22.76 -8.00 12.14
CA GLY A 50 21.37 -7.73 11.90
C GLY A 50 21.07 -8.41 10.58
N LEU A 51 20.74 -9.69 10.62
CA LEU A 51 19.88 -10.30 9.61
C LEU A 51 18.60 -9.47 9.72
N TYR A 52 18.58 -8.30 9.08
CA TYR A 52 17.34 -7.61 8.81
C TYR A 52 16.56 -8.64 8.01
N ASP A 53 15.62 -9.32 8.67
CA ASP A 53 14.66 -10.23 8.07
C ASP A 53 13.73 -9.37 7.21
N SER A 54 14.33 -8.77 6.18
CA SER A 54 13.72 -7.80 5.33
C SER A 54 12.95 -8.60 4.29
N GLN A 55 11.64 -8.45 4.37
CA GLN A 55 10.71 -9.22 3.55
C GLN A 55 9.98 -8.23 2.67
N GLY A 56 10.03 -8.46 1.36
CA GLY A 56 9.19 -7.75 0.41
C GLY A 56 7.71 -7.90 0.75
N PRO A 57 6.87 -6.97 0.27
CA PRO A 57 5.44 -7.05 0.55
C PRO A 57 4.84 -8.33 -0.03
N ASN A 58 3.90 -8.91 0.70
CA ASN A 58 3.10 -10.06 0.29
C ASN A 58 1.64 -9.82 0.72
N PHE A 59 0.68 -10.06 -0.18
CA PHE A 59 -0.74 -9.85 0.16
C PHE A 59 -1.19 -10.83 1.24
N VAL A 60 -1.76 -10.29 2.32
CA VAL A 60 -2.49 -11.07 3.32
C VAL A 60 -3.94 -11.24 2.87
N SER A 61 -4.52 -10.16 2.35
CA SER A 61 -5.85 -10.17 1.75
C SER A 61 -5.85 -9.30 0.50
N GLU A 62 -6.24 -9.92 -0.61
CA GLU A 62 -6.46 -9.23 -1.88
C GLU A 62 -7.97 -9.09 -2.12
N PRO A 63 -8.46 -7.91 -2.55
CA PRO A 63 -9.87 -7.74 -2.88
C PRO A 63 -10.34 -8.71 -3.97
N SER A 64 -11.63 -9.00 -4.00
CA SER A 64 -12.28 -9.67 -5.13
C SER A 64 -12.03 -8.89 -6.43
N SER A 65 -11.89 -9.57 -7.56
CA SER A 65 -11.73 -8.93 -8.88
C SER A 65 -12.98 -8.14 -9.31
N LYS A 66 -14.11 -8.37 -8.65
CA LYS A 66 -15.38 -7.68 -8.89
C LYS A 66 -16.04 -7.31 -7.58
N VAL A 67 -16.49 -6.06 -7.48
CA VAL A 67 -17.22 -5.53 -6.34
C VAL A 67 -18.44 -4.76 -6.84
N GLU A 68 -19.61 -5.23 -6.44
CA GLU A 68 -20.89 -4.62 -6.83
C GLU A 68 -21.65 -4.18 -5.59
N PHE A 69 -22.29 -3.02 -5.67
CA PHE A 69 -23.09 -2.46 -4.59
C PHE A 69 -24.18 -1.55 -5.12
N THR A 70 -25.14 -1.15 -4.28
CA THR A 70 -26.15 -0.15 -4.66
C THR A 70 -25.78 1.23 -4.14
N ASN A 71 -26.33 2.26 -4.76
CA ASN A 71 -26.16 3.64 -4.30
C ASN A 71 -26.66 3.85 -2.85
N THR A 72 -27.60 3.02 -2.38
CA THR A 72 -28.09 3.05 -0.99
C THR A 72 -27.23 2.28 -0.01
N SER A 73 -26.62 1.15 -0.40
CA SER A 73 -25.77 0.35 0.50
C SER A 73 -24.37 0.94 0.63
N GLY A 74 -23.88 1.62 -0.42
CA GLY A 74 -22.47 1.93 -0.57
C GLY A 74 -21.62 0.66 -0.72
N GLY A 75 -20.32 0.83 -0.84
CA GLY A 75 -19.36 -0.24 -1.10
C GLY A 75 -18.07 -0.09 -0.31
N ARG A 76 -17.33 -1.19 -0.20
CA ARG A 76 -16.02 -1.22 0.45
C ARG A 76 -15.09 -2.18 -0.28
N ILE A 77 -13.83 -1.79 -0.43
CA ILE A 77 -12.75 -2.67 -0.89
C ILE A 77 -11.58 -2.60 0.09
N ASP A 78 -11.01 -3.76 0.40
CA ASP A 78 -10.02 -3.95 1.46
C ASP A 78 -8.76 -4.59 0.89
N CYS A 79 -7.61 -3.96 1.12
CA CYS A 79 -6.32 -4.51 0.77
C CYS A 79 -5.39 -4.50 1.98
N SER A 80 -4.76 -5.64 2.25
CA SER A 80 -3.73 -5.74 3.29
C SER A 80 -2.55 -6.56 2.83
N ALA A 81 -1.36 -6.11 3.23
CA ALA A 81 -0.11 -6.79 2.94
C ALA A 81 0.75 -6.87 4.21
N LYS A 82 1.58 -7.89 4.26
CA LYS A 82 2.62 -8.08 5.26
C LYS A 82 3.99 -7.91 4.61
N GLY A 83 4.99 -7.60 5.42
CA GLY A 83 6.36 -7.41 4.99
C GLY A 83 7.16 -6.83 6.15
N ASN A 84 8.47 -6.78 6.00
CA ASN A 84 9.34 -6.16 6.97
C ASN A 84 10.36 -5.27 6.24
N PRO A 85 10.29 -3.93 6.37
CA PRO A 85 9.31 -3.15 7.16
C PRO A 85 7.85 -3.32 6.71
N MET A 86 6.89 -2.98 7.57
CA MET A 86 5.45 -3.06 7.27
C MET A 86 5.13 -2.24 6.01
N PRO A 87 4.47 -2.83 4.98
CA PRO A 87 4.19 -2.12 3.75
C PRO A 87 3.16 -1.00 3.91
N ASN A 88 3.40 0.12 3.22
CA ASN A 88 2.37 1.13 2.97
C ASN A 88 1.44 0.65 1.86
N VAL A 89 0.14 0.94 1.99
CA VAL A 89 -0.89 0.59 1.00
C VAL A 89 -1.40 1.86 0.33
N GLU A 90 -1.31 1.86 -1.00
CA GLU A 90 -1.83 2.91 -1.87
C GLU A 90 -2.75 2.32 -2.93
N TRP A 91 -3.53 3.18 -3.58
CA TRP A 91 -4.51 2.77 -4.57
C TRP A 91 -4.26 3.48 -5.90
N LEU A 92 -4.35 2.72 -6.99
CA LEU A 92 -4.29 3.23 -8.36
C LEU A 92 -5.64 3.07 -9.06
N GLY A 93 -6.00 4.05 -9.88
CA GLY A 93 -7.13 3.97 -10.79
C GLY A 93 -6.82 3.14 -12.03
N GLY A 94 -7.81 2.98 -12.92
CA GLY A 94 -7.63 2.30 -14.20
C GLY A 94 -6.59 2.99 -15.10
N ASP A 95 -6.43 4.30 -14.94
CA ASP A 95 -5.41 5.16 -15.57
C ASP A 95 -4.01 5.02 -14.96
N LYS A 96 -3.85 4.19 -13.92
CA LYS A 96 -2.61 4.02 -13.15
C LYS A 96 -2.19 5.26 -12.36
N LEU A 97 -3.09 6.22 -12.14
CA LEU A 97 -2.84 7.38 -11.29
C LEU A 97 -3.26 7.10 -9.85
N ALA A 98 -2.60 7.79 -8.92
CA ALA A 98 -2.89 7.67 -7.50
C ALA A 98 -4.33 8.11 -7.19
N VAL A 99 -5.03 7.29 -6.41
CA VAL A 99 -6.41 7.50 -6.01
C VAL A 99 -6.44 8.29 -4.72
N SER A 100 -7.12 9.43 -4.75
CA SER A 100 -7.35 10.28 -3.57
C SER A 100 -8.79 10.17 -3.07
N THR A 101 -8.97 10.65 -1.83
CA THR A 101 -10.29 10.85 -1.21
C THR A 101 -11.03 11.99 -1.91
N ILE A 102 -12.30 11.74 -2.25
CA ILE A 102 -13.26 12.72 -2.72
C ILE A 102 -14.37 12.79 -1.66
N PRO A 103 -14.51 13.92 -0.92
CA PRO A 103 -15.50 14.05 0.15
C PRO A 103 -16.90 13.63 -0.31
N GLY A 104 -17.56 12.76 0.47
CA GLY A 104 -18.90 12.26 0.19
C GLY A 104 -19.01 11.19 -0.91
N ILE A 105 -17.95 10.94 -1.70
CA ILE A 105 -18.02 10.06 -2.88
C ILE A 105 -17.07 8.85 -2.74
N ARG A 106 -15.83 9.06 -2.30
CA ARG A 106 -14.83 7.99 -2.13
C ARG A 106 -13.86 8.35 -1.02
N LEU A 107 -13.71 7.48 -0.03
CA LEU A 107 -12.81 7.70 1.12
C LEU A 107 -11.70 6.65 1.10
N VAL A 108 -10.46 7.09 0.90
CA VAL A 108 -9.27 6.25 1.04
C VAL A 108 -8.79 6.30 2.48
N ARG A 109 -8.68 5.14 3.14
CA ARG A 109 -8.32 5.02 4.55
C ARG A 109 -6.89 4.50 4.70
N SER A 110 -6.21 4.93 5.76
CA SER A 110 -4.84 4.51 6.10
C SER A 110 -4.71 3.01 6.42
N ASN A 111 -5.82 2.32 6.72
CA ASN A 111 -5.83 0.88 6.90
C ASN A 111 -5.88 0.09 5.57
N GLY A 112 -5.68 0.75 4.43
CA GLY A 112 -5.66 0.12 3.11
C GLY A 112 -7.03 -0.09 2.49
N SER A 113 -8.10 0.48 3.06
CA SER A 113 -9.46 0.34 2.52
C SER A 113 -9.92 1.56 1.72
N ILE A 114 -10.73 1.34 0.69
CA ILE A 114 -11.55 2.38 0.05
C ILE A 114 -13.00 2.16 0.44
N ILE A 115 -13.67 3.23 0.89
CA ILE A 115 -15.10 3.27 1.15
C ILE A 115 -15.78 4.11 0.08
N PHE A 116 -16.87 3.58 -0.45
CA PHE A 116 -17.83 4.29 -1.29
C PHE A 116 -19.08 4.50 -0.43
N PRO A 117 -19.29 5.70 0.14
CA PRO A 117 -20.48 5.99 0.93
C PRO A 117 -21.76 5.84 0.08
N PRO A 118 -22.93 5.69 0.71
CA PRO A 118 -24.20 5.86 0.02
C PRO A 118 -24.28 7.22 -0.67
N PHE A 119 -24.91 7.27 -1.85
CA PHE A 119 -24.96 8.46 -2.70
C PHE A 119 -26.30 8.56 -3.46
N ASP A 120 -26.70 9.78 -3.79
CA ASP A 120 -27.88 10.06 -4.62
C ASP A 120 -27.62 9.73 -6.10
N ALA A 121 -28.67 9.50 -6.88
CA ALA A 121 -28.53 9.13 -8.30
C ALA A 121 -27.69 10.15 -9.10
N GLU A 122 -27.87 11.44 -8.80
CA GLU A 122 -27.19 12.56 -9.44
C GLU A 122 -25.70 12.66 -9.07
N ALA A 123 -25.31 12.08 -7.93
CA ALA A 123 -23.91 12.01 -7.50
C ALA A 123 -23.16 10.82 -8.14
N PHE A 124 -23.80 10.05 -9.02
CA PHE A 124 -23.14 8.98 -9.75
C PHE A 124 -22.01 9.52 -10.61
N ARG A 125 -20.80 8.97 -10.40
CA ARG A 125 -19.61 9.29 -11.17
C ARG A 125 -19.04 8.04 -11.79
N GLN A 126 -19.00 7.98 -13.12
CA GLN A 126 -18.49 6.81 -13.84
C GLN A 126 -17.02 6.53 -13.46
N ASP A 127 -16.19 7.56 -13.33
CA ASP A 127 -14.77 7.46 -12.95
C ASP A 127 -14.54 6.99 -11.50
N VAL A 128 -15.60 6.88 -10.69
CA VAL A 128 -15.54 6.39 -9.31
C VAL A 128 -16.32 5.09 -9.13
N HIS A 129 -17.60 5.12 -9.49
CA HIS A 129 -18.59 4.08 -9.24
C HIS A 129 -18.66 3.03 -10.35
N TRP A 130 -18.02 3.27 -11.50
CA TRP A 130 -17.80 2.27 -12.54
C TRP A 130 -16.36 2.36 -13.06
N ALA A 131 -15.43 1.98 -12.19
CA ALA A 131 -14.01 2.10 -12.44
C ALA A 131 -13.26 0.83 -12.07
N VAL A 132 -12.02 0.74 -12.56
CA VAL A 132 -11.06 -0.28 -12.15
C VAL A 132 -10.12 0.33 -11.11
N TYR A 133 -9.86 -0.43 -10.05
CA TYR A 133 -8.88 -0.08 -9.03
C TYR A 133 -7.80 -1.17 -8.92
N ARG A 134 -6.61 -0.78 -8.48
CA ARG A 134 -5.53 -1.69 -8.06
C ARG A 134 -4.97 -1.23 -6.73
N CYS A 135 -4.70 -2.16 -5.84
CA CYS A 135 -3.95 -1.92 -4.62
C CYS A 135 -2.46 -2.06 -4.89
N VAL A 136 -1.66 -1.15 -4.35
CA VAL A 136 -0.20 -1.21 -4.36
C VAL A 136 0.27 -1.29 -2.93
N ALA A 137 0.97 -2.37 -2.58
CA ALA A 137 1.67 -2.49 -1.31
C ALA A 137 3.17 -2.27 -1.55
N SER A 138 3.80 -1.41 -0.77
CA SER A 138 5.21 -1.08 -0.95
C SER A 138 5.96 -0.92 0.38
N ASN A 139 7.19 -1.40 0.43
CA ASN A 139 8.15 -1.11 1.49
C ASN A 139 9.54 -0.87 0.87
N SER A 140 10.56 -0.71 1.71
CA SER A 140 11.94 -0.47 1.24
C SER A 140 12.56 -1.64 0.47
N VAL A 141 11.98 -2.85 0.54
CA VAL A 141 12.47 -4.04 -0.16
C VAL A 141 11.85 -4.17 -1.54
N GLY A 142 10.60 -3.74 -1.72
CA GLY A 142 9.95 -3.78 -3.02
C GLY A 142 8.48 -3.36 -2.99
N SER A 143 7.79 -3.62 -4.11
CA SER A 143 6.36 -3.34 -4.27
C SER A 143 5.66 -4.46 -5.03
N ILE A 144 4.40 -4.72 -4.65
CA ILE A 144 3.49 -5.63 -5.34
C ILE A 144 2.20 -4.89 -5.68
N VAL A 145 1.55 -5.31 -6.77
CA VAL A 145 0.29 -4.74 -7.26
C VAL A 145 -0.75 -5.84 -7.33
N SER A 146 -1.97 -5.55 -6.87
CA SER A 146 -3.07 -6.49 -6.93
C SER A 146 -3.54 -6.71 -8.38
N ARG A 147 -4.39 -7.74 -8.55
CA ARG A 147 -5.27 -7.85 -9.72
C ARG A 147 -6.18 -6.62 -9.86
N ASP A 148 -6.75 -6.50 -11.06
CA ASP A 148 -7.76 -5.49 -11.38
C ASP A 148 -9.04 -5.76 -10.59
N ILE A 149 -9.55 -4.71 -9.96
CA ILE A 149 -10.79 -4.74 -9.17
C ILE A 149 -11.81 -3.88 -9.90
N THR A 150 -12.75 -4.53 -10.56
CA THR A 150 -13.85 -3.85 -11.24
C THR A 150 -14.92 -3.50 -10.23
N VAL A 151 -15.07 -2.20 -9.95
CA VAL A 151 -16.13 -1.66 -9.11
C VAL A 151 -17.32 -1.27 -9.98
N ARG A 152 -18.54 -1.67 -9.57
CA ARG A 152 -19.79 -1.23 -10.21
C ARG A 152 -20.85 -0.93 -9.17
N ALA A 153 -21.29 0.32 -9.10
CA ALA A 153 -22.48 0.69 -8.34
C ALA A 153 -23.72 0.65 -9.22
N ALA A 154 -24.82 0.07 -8.72
CA ALA A 154 -26.14 0.15 -9.32
C ALA A 154 -26.94 1.28 -8.66
N VAL A 155 -27.51 2.17 -9.46
CA VAL A 155 -28.41 3.22 -8.98
C VAL A 155 -29.83 2.68 -8.98
N GLY A 156 -30.43 2.58 -7.80
CA GLY A 156 -31.84 2.21 -7.68
C GLY A 156 -32.72 3.36 -8.15
N LEU A 157 -33.65 3.09 -9.08
CA LEU A 157 -34.75 4.01 -9.34
C LEU A 157 -35.68 3.98 -8.13
N ASN A 158 -35.87 5.10 -7.44
CA ASN A 158 -36.92 5.22 -6.44
C ASN A 158 -38.27 5.14 -7.18
N THR A 159 -38.83 3.95 -7.30
CA THR A 159 -40.11 3.72 -7.97
C THR A 159 -41.25 4.47 -7.29
N THR A 160 -41.14 4.80 -6.00
CA THR A 160 -42.11 5.63 -5.28
C THR A 160 -42.13 7.08 -5.76
N SER A 161 -40.98 7.71 -6.01
CA SER A 161 -40.95 9.06 -6.60
C SER A 161 -41.23 9.04 -8.10
N ALA A 162 -40.82 7.99 -8.83
CA ALA A 162 -41.19 7.83 -10.23
C ALA A 162 -42.72 7.62 -10.40
N LEU A 163 -43.35 6.82 -9.54
CA LEU A 163 -44.80 6.62 -9.52
C LEU A 163 -45.55 7.82 -8.96
N ALA A 164 -45.00 8.56 -7.98
CA ALA A 164 -45.60 9.81 -7.49
C ALA A 164 -45.54 10.92 -8.54
N ASN A 165 -44.41 11.03 -9.26
CA ASN A 165 -44.27 11.95 -10.39
C ASN A 165 -45.22 11.55 -11.52
N TYR A 166 -45.30 10.26 -11.84
CA TYR A 166 -46.25 9.73 -12.82
C TYR A 166 -47.70 10.00 -12.40
N ALA A 167 -48.08 9.72 -11.15
CA ALA A 167 -49.42 9.98 -10.62
C ALA A 167 -49.79 11.47 -10.63
N THR A 168 -48.82 12.34 -10.36
CA THR A 168 -48.98 13.80 -10.48
C THR A 168 -49.18 14.22 -11.94
N GLU A 169 -48.42 13.63 -12.86
CA GLU A 169 -48.51 13.89 -14.31
C GLU A 169 -49.83 13.38 -14.91
N VAL A 170 -50.36 12.26 -14.43
CA VAL A 170 -51.66 11.70 -14.88
C VAL A 170 -52.87 12.15 -14.06
N GLY A 171 -52.69 13.07 -13.10
CA GLY A 171 -53.79 13.68 -12.34
C GLY A 171 -54.59 12.70 -11.47
N MET A 172 -53.94 11.65 -10.96
CA MET A 172 -54.56 10.70 -10.02
C MET A 172 -54.39 11.23 -8.58
N SER A 173 -55.36 12.01 -8.10
CA SER A 173 -55.49 12.45 -6.70
C SER A 173 -56.52 11.63 -5.94
#